data_AF-A0A6C2U1B8-F1
#
_entry.id   AF-A0A6C2U1B8-F1
#
_cell.length_a   1.000
_cell.length_b   1.000
_cell.length_c   1.000
_cell.angle_alpha   90.00
_cell.angle_beta   90.00
_cell.angle_gamma   90.00
#
_symmetry.space_group_name_H-M   'P 1'
#
loop_
_entity.id
_entity.type
_entity.pdbx_description
1 polymer ?
#
loop_
_entity_poly.entity_id
_entity_poly.type
_entity_poly.pdbx_seq_one_letter_code
_entity_poly.pdbx_strand_id
1 'polypeptide(L)'
;MRYNGVLFDIVGISGDSVETLKYFQQAEQLNFTLLSDPDGALAKAFGVPVRDGVKSITRTVDGKEVILTRASTASRWTFVINSQGKIVYRDDKVNATADLGNILEFIGEASE
;
A
#
# COMPACT_ATOMS: atom_id res chain seq x y z
N MET A 1 -10.47 10.08 3.26
CA MET A 1 -9.72 11.08 4.06
C MET A 1 -9.88 12.46 3.42
N ARG A 2 -9.81 13.55 4.20
CA ARG A 2 -9.86 14.93 3.67
C ARG A 2 -8.65 15.74 4.15
N TYR A 3 -8.01 16.47 3.25
CA TYR A 3 -6.90 17.38 3.54
C TYR A 3 -7.00 18.60 2.62
N ASN A 4 -6.90 19.82 3.17
CA ASN A 4 -7.04 21.09 2.42
C ASN A 4 -8.22 21.12 1.42
N GLY A 5 -9.37 20.56 1.81
CA GLY A 5 -10.55 20.50 0.95
C GLY A 5 -10.60 19.35 -0.06
N VAL A 6 -9.46 18.70 -0.33
CA VAL A 6 -9.34 17.52 -1.20
C VAL A 6 -9.81 16.28 -0.47
N LEU A 7 -10.70 15.51 -1.11
CA LEU A 7 -11.14 14.19 -0.65
C LEU A 7 -10.38 13.12 -1.42
N PHE A 8 -9.81 12.15 -0.71
CA PHE A 8 -9.07 11.05 -1.30
C PHE A 8 -9.15 9.79 -0.43
N ASP A 9 -8.93 8.63 -1.04
CA ASP A 9 -8.82 7.35 -0.37
C ASP A 9 -7.40 6.80 -0.46
N ILE A 10 -7.01 5.99 0.52
CA ILE A 10 -5.71 5.31 0.58
C ILE A 10 -5.96 3.82 0.38
N VAL A 11 -5.14 3.21 -0.48
CA VAL A 11 -5.14 1.77 -0.73
C VAL A 11 -3.70 1.26 -0.66
N GLY A 12 -3.40 0.38 0.29
CA GLY A 12 -2.14 -0.35 0.34
C GLY A 12 -2.21 -1.64 -0.46
N ILE A 13 -1.13 -2.01 -1.15
CA ILE A 13 -1.12 -3.18 -2.03
C ILE A 13 0.18 -3.96 -1.80
N SER A 14 0.08 -5.27 -1.59
CA SER A 14 1.24 -6.15 -1.46
C SER A 14 0.94 -7.58 -1.91
N GLY A 15 1.98 -8.40 -2.07
CA GLY A 15 1.83 -9.83 -2.35
C GLY A 15 1.44 -10.68 -1.13
N ASP A 16 1.05 -10.07 -0.01
CA ASP A 16 0.54 -10.76 1.19
C ASP A 16 -0.84 -11.35 0.91
N SER A 17 -1.17 -12.50 1.51
CA SER A 17 -2.49 -13.11 1.39
C SER A 17 -3.59 -12.23 2.01
N VAL A 18 -4.83 -12.37 1.55
CA VAL A 18 -6.00 -11.68 2.14
C VAL A 18 -6.09 -11.90 3.67
N GLU A 19 -5.82 -13.12 4.13
CA GLU A 19 -5.79 -13.45 5.56
C GLU A 19 -4.66 -12.72 6.30
N THR A 20 -3.46 -12.69 5.72
CA THR A 20 -2.30 -11.95 6.27
C THR A 20 -2.61 -10.46 6.40
N LEU A 21 -3.18 -9.86 5.36
CA LEU A 21 -3.57 -8.45 5.35
C LEU A 21 -4.64 -8.15 6.40
N LYS A 22 -5.60 -9.05 6.61
CA LYS A 22 -6.62 -8.91 7.65
C LYS A 22 -6.00 -8.86 9.05
N TYR A 23 -5.08 -9.77 9.35
CA TYR A 23 -4.35 -9.75 10.63
C TYR A 23 -3.51 -8.49 10.79
N PHE A 24 -2.81 -8.06 9.74
CA PHE A 24 -2.01 -6.84 9.76
C PHE A 24 -2.86 -5.59 9.98
N GLN A 25 -4.00 -5.47 9.28
CA GLN A 25 -4.94 -4.37 9.44
C GLN A 25 -5.47 -4.28 10.88
N GLN A 26 -5.77 -5.41 11.50
CA GLN A 26 -6.24 -5.47 12.90
C GLN A 26 -5.13 -5.09 13.89
N ALA A 27 -3.96 -5.71 13.77
CA ALA A 27 -2.84 -5.49 14.69
C ALA A 27 -2.35 -4.03 14.70
N GLU A 28 -2.29 -3.40 13.52
CA GLU A 28 -1.84 -2.01 13.35
C GLU A 28 -3.00 -0.99 13.38
N GLN A 29 -4.24 -1.44 13.63
CA GLN A 29 -5.45 -0.60 13.70
C GLN A 29 -5.64 0.30 12.46
N LEU A 30 -5.34 -0.22 11.27
CA LEU A 30 -5.38 0.55 10.03
C LEU A 30 -6.83 0.81 9.59
N ASN A 31 -7.10 2.05 9.20
CA ASN A 31 -8.43 2.53 8.82
C ASN A 31 -8.61 2.71 7.30
N PHE A 32 -7.75 2.08 6.49
CA PHE A 32 -7.76 2.16 5.04
C PHE A 32 -7.68 0.77 4.40
N THR A 33 -7.95 0.69 3.10
CA THR A 33 -8.07 -0.59 2.38
C THR A 33 -6.70 -1.19 2.09
N LEU A 34 -6.57 -2.51 2.23
CA LEU A 34 -5.42 -3.28 1.79
C LEU A 34 -5.85 -4.30 0.72
N LEU A 35 -5.12 -4.38 -0.39
CA LEU A 35 -5.36 -5.32 -1.47
C LEU A 35 -4.24 -6.35 -1.57
N SER A 36 -4.63 -7.61 -1.78
CA SER A 36 -3.73 -8.73 -2.02
C SER A 36 -3.45 -8.84 -3.53
N ASP A 37 -2.17 -8.74 -3.91
CA ASP A 37 -1.65 -8.89 -5.28
C ASP A 37 -0.62 -10.05 -5.31
N PRO A 38 -1.05 -11.30 -5.06
CA PRO A 38 -0.14 -12.41 -4.76
C PRO A 38 0.83 -12.73 -5.90
N ASP A 39 0.42 -12.60 -7.16
CA ASP A 39 1.25 -12.81 -8.34
C ASP A 39 1.99 -11.53 -8.81
N GLY A 40 1.75 -10.42 -8.11
CA GLY A 40 2.30 -9.11 -8.43
C GLY A 40 1.80 -8.55 -9.76
N ALA A 41 0.68 -9.05 -10.32
CA ALA A 41 0.20 -8.66 -11.63
C ALA A 41 -0.15 -7.16 -11.67
N LEU A 42 -0.78 -6.64 -10.61
CA LEU A 42 -1.11 -5.23 -10.52
C LEU A 42 0.15 -4.37 -10.38
N ALA A 43 1.07 -4.75 -9.48
CA ALA A 43 2.34 -4.07 -9.33
C ALA A 43 3.13 -4.01 -10.66
N LYS A 44 3.21 -5.13 -11.39
CA LYS A 44 3.83 -5.23 -12.72
C LYS A 44 3.14 -4.31 -13.74
N ALA A 45 1.81 -4.23 -13.74
CA ALA A 45 1.06 -3.34 -14.64
C ALA A 45 1.35 -1.84 -14.37
N PHE A 46 1.65 -1.48 -13.13
CA PHE A 46 2.08 -0.13 -12.74
C PHE A 46 3.59 0.11 -12.93
N GLY A 47 4.33 -0.87 -13.46
CA GLY A 47 5.77 -0.80 -13.68
C GLY A 47 6.60 -0.96 -12.40
N VAL A 48 5.99 -1.36 -11.28
CA VAL A 48 6.67 -1.59 -10.02
C VAL A 48 7.48 -2.89 -10.12
N PRO A 49 8.79 -2.88 -9.83
CA PRO A 49 9.58 -4.10 -9.79
C PRO A 49 9.02 -5.09 -8.75
N VAL A 50 8.82 -6.34 -9.16
CA VAL A 50 8.35 -7.42 -8.31
C VAL A 50 9.37 -8.54 -8.28
N ARG A 51 9.64 -9.05 -7.08
CA ARG A 51 10.43 -10.26 -6.88
C ARG A 51 9.52 -11.39 -6.39
N ASP A 52 9.42 -12.44 -7.19
CA ASP A 52 8.67 -13.63 -6.82
C ASP A 52 9.38 -14.40 -5.69
N GLY A 53 8.59 -15.09 -4.86
CA GLY A 53 9.11 -15.98 -3.84
C GLY A 53 8.25 -15.96 -2.58
N VAL A 54 7.74 -17.13 -2.21
CA VAL A 54 6.92 -17.29 -1.01
C VAL A 54 7.79 -17.12 0.24
N LYS A 55 7.36 -16.24 1.14
CA LYS A 55 7.93 -16.06 2.47
C LYS A 55 6.81 -16.13 3.49
N SER A 56 7.06 -16.84 4.57
CA SER A 56 6.13 -16.92 5.70
C SER A 56 6.85 -16.63 7.00
N ILE A 57 6.16 -15.95 7.93
CA ILE A 57 6.62 -15.73 9.29
C ILE A 57 5.47 -16.08 10.26
N THR A 58 5.82 -16.59 11.43
CA THR A 58 4.85 -16.78 12.51
C THR A 58 4.83 -15.54 13.40
N ARG A 59 3.63 -15.06 13.72
CA ARG A 59 3.39 -13.95 14.66
C ARG A 59 2.26 -14.31 15.62
N THR A 60 2.31 -13.73 16.81
CA THR A 60 1.18 -13.80 17.74
C THR A 60 0.27 -12.60 17.48
N VAL A 61 -0.97 -12.84 17.08
CA VAL A 61 -2.03 -11.83 16.91
C VAL A 61 -3.19 -12.23 17.81
N ASP A 62 -3.62 -11.33 18.68
CA ASP A 62 -4.69 -11.57 19.67
C ASP A 62 -4.48 -12.85 20.51
N GLY A 63 -3.23 -13.11 20.90
CA GLY A 63 -2.87 -14.29 21.70
C GLY A 63 -2.87 -15.62 20.95
N LYS A 64 -3.05 -15.61 19.62
CA LYS A 64 -2.98 -16.80 18.76
C LYS A 64 -1.79 -16.72 17.82
N GLU A 65 -1.10 -17.84 17.62
CA GLU A 65 -0.09 -17.94 16.58
C GLU A 65 -0.77 -18.00 15.20
N VAL A 66 -0.33 -17.11 14.31
CA VAL A 66 -0.81 -17.02 12.93
C VAL A 66 0.38 -17.01 11.98
N ILE A 67 0.20 -17.63 10.81
CA ILE A 67 1.22 -17.65 9.75
C ILE A 67 0.90 -16.53 8.77
N LEU A 68 1.77 -15.54 8.72
CA LEU A 68 1.70 -14.43 7.76
C LEU A 68 2.47 -14.85 6.51
N THR A 69 1.81 -14.89 5.36
CA THR A 69 2.37 -15.38 4.10
C THR A 69 2.31 -14.32 3.01
N ARG A 70 3.43 -14.19 2.30
CA ARG A 70 3.62 -13.32 1.14
C ARG A 70 4.13 -14.12 -0.04
N ALA A 71 3.47 -14.04 -1.19
CA ALA A 71 3.82 -14.78 -2.40
C ALA A 71 4.82 -14.02 -3.31
N SER A 72 4.77 -12.68 -3.28
CA SER A 72 5.65 -11.82 -4.07
C SER A 72 5.99 -10.54 -3.31
N THR A 73 7.13 -9.91 -3.63
CA THR A 73 7.58 -8.66 -2.99
C THR A 73 7.66 -7.56 -4.04
N ALA A 74 6.75 -6.60 -3.98
CA ALA A 74 6.80 -5.37 -4.77
C ALA A 74 7.77 -4.36 -4.12
N SER A 75 8.50 -3.60 -4.94
CA SER A 75 9.23 -2.40 -4.48
C SER A 75 8.27 -1.35 -3.92
N ARG A 76 8.71 -0.58 -2.92
CA ARG A 76 7.88 0.44 -2.28
C ARG A 76 7.76 1.68 -3.18
N TRP A 77 6.64 1.81 -3.87
CA TRP A 77 6.30 2.96 -4.71
C TRP A 77 4.96 3.55 -4.25
N THR A 78 4.78 4.86 -4.44
CA THR A 78 3.53 5.57 -4.14
C THR A 78 3.03 6.27 -5.41
N PHE A 79 1.72 6.22 -5.64
CA PHE A 79 1.06 6.87 -6.78
C PHE A 79 -0.10 7.73 -6.31
N VAL A 80 -0.34 8.85 -6.98
CA VAL A 80 -1.61 9.59 -6.89
C VAL A 80 -2.33 9.48 -8.22
N ILE A 81 -3.56 8.97 -8.17
CA ILE A 81 -4.44 8.80 -9.33
C ILE A 81 -5.59 9.79 -9.17
N ASN A 82 -5.80 10.64 -10.17
CA ASN A 82 -6.90 11.60 -10.13
C ASN A 82 -8.26 10.93 -10.45
N SER A 83 -9.36 11.69 -10.33
CA SER A 83 -10.72 11.19 -10.59
C SER A 83 -10.99 10.74 -12.02
N GLN A 84 -10.10 11.06 -12.97
CA GLN A 84 -10.15 10.62 -14.36
C GLN A 84 -9.36 9.33 -14.60
N GLY A 85 -8.77 8.74 -13.55
CA GLY A 85 -7.95 7.53 -13.64
C GLY A 85 -6.53 7.78 -14.13
N LYS A 86 -6.06 9.04 -14.16
CA LYS A 86 -4.70 9.38 -14.59
C LYS A 86 -3.75 9.42 -13.39
N ILE A 87 -2.59 8.77 -13.53
CA ILE A 87 -1.47 8.94 -12.61
C ILE A 87 -0.93 10.37 -12.76
N VAL A 88 -1.05 11.16 -11.70
CA VAL A 88 -0.58 12.55 -11.64
C VAL A 88 0.67 12.72 -10.76
N TYR A 89 1.01 11.69 -9.99
CA TYR A 89 2.21 11.62 -9.16
C TYR A 89 2.72 10.17 -9.10
N ARG A 90 4.04 10.02 -9.06
CA ARG A 90 4.74 8.76 -8.80
C ARG A 90 6.01 9.03 -8.01
N ASP A 91 6.16 8.35 -6.88
CA ASP A 91 7.43 8.22 -6.17
C ASP A 91 7.90 6.75 -6.25
N ASP A 92 9.06 6.54 -6.90
CA ASP A 92 9.70 5.23 -7.05
C ASP A 92 10.90 5.02 -6.10
N LYS A 93 11.17 6.00 -5.23
CA LYS A 93 12.25 6.03 -4.24
C LYS A 93 11.72 6.40 -2.85
N VAL A 94 10.56 5.86 -2.51
CA VAL A 94 9.81 6.20 -1.31
C VAL A 94 10.67 6.09 -0.05
N ASN A 95 10.79 7.22 0.65
CA ASN A 95 11.19 7.27 2.04
C ASN A 95 9.94 7.15 2.92
N ALA A 96 9.75 5.99 3.54
CA ALA A 96 8.53 5.67 4.31
C ALA A 96 8.19 6.71 5.41
N THR A 97 9.18 7.38 6.00
CA THR A 97 8.94 8.37 7.05
C THR A 97 8.43 9.70 6.48
N ALA A 98 8.90 10.08 5.28
CA ALA A 98 8.54 11.34 4.64
C ALA A 98 7.34 11.24 3.68
N ASP A 99 6.99 10.01 3.25
CA ASP A 99 6.05 9.75 2.16
C ASP A 99 4.71 10.46 2.33
N LEU A 100 4.06 10.32 3.49
CA LEU A 100 2.78 10.97 3.75
C LEU A 100 2.88 12.49 3.64
N GLY A 101 3.95 13.10 4.18
CA GLY A 101 4.16 14.54 4.10
C GLY A 101 4.28 15.02 2.65
N ASN A 102 5.09 14.32 1.86
CA ASN A 102 5.28 14.61 0.43
C ASN A 102 3.96 14.52 -0.36
N ILE A 103 3.13 13.52 -0.07
CA ILE A 103 1.83 13.36 -0.73
C ILE A 103 0.86 14.46 -0.32
N LEU A 104 0.79 14.81 0.97
CA LEU A 104 -0.08 15.87 1.46
C LEU A 104 0.30 17.24 0.89
N GLU A 105 1.60 17.53 0.78
CA GLU A 105 2.11 18.73 0.11
C GLU A 105 1.68 18.76 -1.36
N PHE A 106 1.92 17.68 -2.11
CA PHE A 106 1.53 17.58 -3.52
C PHE A 106 0.03 17.77 -3.76
N ILE A 107 -0.83 17.10 -2.97
CA ILE A 107 -2.29 17.23 -3.16
C ILE A 107 -2.84 18.58 -2.65
N GLY A 108 -2.13 19.23 -1.72
CA GLY A 108 -2.46 20.56 -1.24
C GLY A 108 -2.19 21.63 -2.30
N GLU A 109 -1.04 21.57 -2.97
CA GLU A 109 -0.70 22.48 -4.08
C GLU A 109 -1.67 22.35 -5.27
N ALA A 110 -2.20 21.16 -5.52
CA ALA A 110 -3.14 20.91 -6.61
C ALA A 110 -4.56 21.49 -6.40
N SER A 111 -4.83 22.11 -5.24
CA SER A 111 -6.15 22.63 -4.85
C SER A 111 -6.29 24.16 -4.90
N GLU A 112 -5.25 24.87 -5.35
CA GLU A 112 -5.27 26.30 -5.70
C GLU A 112 -5.44 26.52 -7.21
#